data_AF-A0A1I3KTL4-F1
#
_entry.id   AF-A0A1I3KTL4-F1
#
_cell.length_a   1.000
_cell.length_b   1.000
_cell.length_c   1.000
_cell.angle_alpha   90.00
_cell.angle_beta   90.00
_cell.angle_gamma   90.00
#
_symmetry.space_group_name_H-M   'P 1'
#
loop_
_entity.id
_entity.type
_entity.pdbx_description
1 polymer ?
#
loop_
_entity_poly.entity_id
_entity_poly.type
_entity_poly.pdbx_seq_one_letter_code
_entity_poly.pdbx_strand_id
1 'polypeptide(L)'
;MTRPAPEDPRPEDPRPEDLGPEDLGIDDAALTVEGLSAPAAAPEGAPRTRLIACGALAREILALIRLNGWSHLDLKCLPAQLHLRPELIPDAVEAEVARARGRFDAIKVVYADCGTGGLLAKRCQELGVEMIPGPHCYSFFDGNETFAARGDAEMTCFYLTDFLVRQFDAFVWKPMGLDRHPQLRDMLFGNYTTLVHLAQVEDPALDRKAEEAAARLGLAHQRRFTGYGDLAAFLAAAR
;
A
#
# COMPACT_ATOMS: atom_id res chain seq x y z
N MET A 1 -5.00 35.45 -32.85
CA MET A 1 -4.57 34.10 -32.44
C MET A 1 -3.50 34.28 -31.37
N THR A 2 -3.89 34.21 -30.11
CA THR A 2 -3.02 34.46 -28.95
C THR A 2 -2.31 33.16 -28.59
N ARG A 3 -0.97 33.14 -28.53
CA ARG A 3 -0.22 31.95 -28.08
C ARG A 3 -0.54 31.67 -26.60
N PRO A 4 -0.69 30.40 -26.19
CA PRO A 4 -0.81 30.07 -24.78
C PRO A 4 0.52 30.33 -24.07
N ALA A 5 0.44 30.74 -22.81
CA ALA A 5 1.59 30.93 -21.92
C ALA A 5 2.29 29.58 -21.66
N PRO A 6 3.60 29.57 -21.35
CA PRO A 6 4.31 28.34 -21.00
C PRO A 6 3.77 27.82 -19.67
N GLU A 7 3.43 26.53 -19.62
CA GLU A 7 3.08 25.83 -18.39
C GLU A 7 4.30 25.79 -17.46
N ASP A 8 4.07 26.10 -16.18
CA ASP A 8 5.08 25.90 -15.13
C ASP A 8 5.50 24.42 -15.10
N PRO A 9 6.80 24.11 -14.94
CA PRO A 9 7.24 22.75 -14.81
C PRO A 9 6.57 22.11 -13.59
N ARG A 10 5.91 20.96 -13.81
CA ARG A 10 5.44 20.09 -12.73
C ARG A 10 6.63 19.77 -11.81
N PRO A 11 6.43 19.72 -10.48
CA PRO A 11 7.50 19.29 -9.58
C PRO A 11 8.03 17.93 -10.05
N GLU A 12 9.35 17.84 -10.26
CA GLU A 12 10.01 16.61 -10.69
C GLU A 12 9.87 15.56 -9.58
N ASP A 13 9.47 14.34 -9.95
CA ASP A 13 9.46 13.21 -9.03
C ASP A 13 10.88 12.98 -8.50
N PRO A 14 11.07 12.75 -7.18
CA PRO A 14 12.39 12.53 -6.60
C PRO A 14 13.09 11.33 -7.26
N ARG A 15 14.40 11.45 -7.45
CA ARG A 15 15.19 10.43 -8.15
C ARG A 15 15.35 9.18 -7.27
N PRO A 16 15.44 7.97 -7.86
CA PRO A 16 15.57 6.71 -7.11
C PRO A 16 16.76 6.65 -6.14
N GLU A 17 17.82 7.42 -6.41
CA GLU A 17 19.05 7.50 -5.60
C GLU A 17 18.84 8.29 -4.30
N ASP A 18 17.81 9.12 -4.25
CA ASP A 18 17.39 9.88 -3.07
C ASP A 18 16.50 9.01 -2.13
N LEU A 19 16.16 7.77 -2.55
CA LEU A 19 15.34 6.78 -1.84
C LEU A 19 16.20 5.71 -1.13
N GLY A 20 17.20 6.13 -0.36
CA GLY A 20 17.94 5.21 0.49
C GLY A 20 17.03 4.60 1.58
N PRO A 21 17.04 3.28 1.81
CA PRO A 21 16.35 2.64 2.93
C PRO A 21 17.18 2.87 4.20
N GLU A 22 17.38 4.12 4.58
CA GLU A 22 17.89 4.42 5.90
C GLU A 22 16.74 4.18 6.89
N ASP A 23 16.82 3.01 7.50
CA ASP A 23 15.98 2.44 8.54
C ASP A 23 15.18 3.50 9.30
N LEU A 24 13.90 3.66 8.91
CA LEU A 24 12.90 4.42 9.68
C LEU A 24 12.65 3.82 11.09
N GLY A 25 13.45 2.84 11.52
CA GLY A 25 13.25 2.06 12.74
C GLY A 25 12.00 1.18 12.66
N ILE A 26 11.56 0.88 11.43
CA ILE A 26 10.30 0.17 11.19
C ILE A 26 10.59 -1.32 11.12
N ASP A 27 10.02 -2.07 12.05
CA ASP A 27 10.03 -3.53 12.03
C ASP A 27 8.78 -4.07 11.33
N ASP A 28 8.98 -4.87 10.28
CA ASP A 28 7.87 -5.48 9.53
C ASP A 28 7.08 -6.49 10.38
N ALA A 29 7.71 -7.11 11.39
CA ALA A 29 7.00 -7.98 12.32
C ALA A 29 5.99 -7.16 13.14
N ALA A 30 6.42 -6.02 13.71
CA ALA A 30 5.51 -5.07 14.37
C ALA A 30 4.41 -4.57 13.43
N LEU A 31 4.73 -4.18 12.18
CA LEU A 31 3.72 -3.79 11.19
C LEU A 31 2.68 -4.89 10.92
N THR A 32 3.11 -6.15 10.96
CA THR A 32 2.24 -7.30 10.74
C THR A 32 1.22 -7.47 11.86
N VAL A 33 1.67 -7.41 13.12
CA VAL A 33 0.82 -7.76 14.28
C VAL A 33 0.19 -6.58 15.01
N GLU A 34 0.87 -5.43 15.05
CA GLU A 34 0.48 -4.24 15.83
C GLU A 34 0.11 -3.05 14.93
N GLY A 35 0.72 -2.95 13.76
CA GLY A 35 0.65 -1.76 12.91
C GLY A 35 1.66 -0.70 13.36
N LEU A 36 1.31 0.58 13.22
CA LEU A 36 2.19 1.71 13.54
C LEU A 36 1.37 2.94 13.92
N SER A 37 1.91 3.79 14.79
CA SER A 37 1.40 5.14 14.99
C SER A 37 2.56 6.12 14.79
N ALA A 38 2.46 7.00 13.80
CA ALA A 38 3.45 8.04 13.53
C ALA A 38 2.76 9.42 13.61
N PRO A 39 2.94 10.16 14.72
CA PRO A 39 2.25 11.42 14.91
C PRO A 39 2.75 12.49 13.93
N ALA A 40 1.85 13.38 13.52
CA ALA A 40 2.21 14.56 12.75
C ALA A 40 3.24 15.43 13.51
N ALA A 41 4.19 16.03 12.77
CA ALA A 41 5.21 16.92 13.33
C ALA A 41 4.76 18.40 13.40
N ALA A 42 3.55 18.71 12.95
CA ALA A 42 3.01 20.06 12.96
C ALA A 42 2.88 20.63 14.39
N PRO A 43 3.02 21.97 14.57
CA PRO A 43 2.82 22.63 15.85
C PRO A 43 1.46 22.33 16.47
N GLU A 44 1.37 22.42 17.80
CA GLU A 44 0.11 22.26 18.51
C GLU A 44 -0.92 23.31 18.04
N GLY A 45 -2.15 22.88 17.77
CA GLY A 45 -3.22 23.72 17.23
C GLY A 45 -3.17 23.99 15.72
N ALA A 46 -2.13 23.53 15.00
CA ALA A 46 -2.14 23.55 13.55
C ALA A 46 -3.11 22.48 12.99
N PRO A 47 -3.78 22.73 11.85
CA PRO A 47 -4.64 21.74 11.23
C PRO A 47 -3.88 20.45 10.90
N ARG A 48 -4.50 19.30 11.18
CA ARG A 48 -3.91 17.97 10.97
C ARG A 48 -4.89 17.02 10.32
N THR A 49 -4.37 16.20 9.41
CA THR A 49 -5.12 15.13 8.78
C THR A 49 -4.67 13.78 9.30
N ARG A 50 -5.61 12.95 9.78
CA ARG A 50 -5.36 11.56 10.16
C ARG A 50 -5.48 10.65 8.93
N LEU A 51 -4.40 9.96 8.61
CA LEU A 51 -4.36 8.85 7.67
C LEU A 51 -4.58 7.53 8.42
N ILE A 52 -5.56 6.73 7.99
CA ILE A 52 -5.78 5.37 8.51
C ILE A 52 -5.40 4.38 7.41
N ALA A 53 -4.32 3.63 7.60
CA ALA A 53 -3.72 2.80 6.56
C ALA A 53 -3.43 1.37 7.03
N CYS A 54 -3.06 0.49 6.10
CA CYS A 54 -2.50 -0.81 6.44
C CYS A 54 -1.04 -0.66 6.89
N GLY A 55 -0.60 -1.51 7.83
CA GLY A 55 0.83 -1.65 8.16
C GLY A 55 1.70 -1.92 6.94
N ALA A 56 1.17 -2.61 5.93
CA ALA A 56 1.85 -2.90 4.66
C ALA A 56 2.21 -1.66 3.81
N LEU A 57 1.61 -0.50 4.11
CA LEU A 57 1.83 0.76 3.39
C LEU A 57 2.68 1.75 4.20
N ALA A 58 3.11 1.38 5.42
CA ALA A 58 3.71 2.32 6.37
C ALA A 58 5.00 2.95 5.82
N ARG A 59 5.87 2.16 5.19
CA ARG A 59 7.17 2.62 4.68
C ARG A 59 6.97 3.64 3.56
N GLU A 60 6.08 3.34 2.63
CA GLU A 60 5.79 4.15 1.45
C GLU A 60 5.12 5.47 1.85
N ILE A 61 4.14 5.44 2.77
CA ILE A 61 3.48 6.65 3.27
C ILE A 61 4.47 7.54 4.03
N LEU A 62 5.31 6.96 4.91
CA LEU A 62 6.29 7.73 5.66
C LEU A 62 7.40 8.31 4.78
N ALA A 63 7.83 7.58 3.76
CA ALA A 63 8.75 8.10 2.74
C ALA A 63 8.15 9.32 2.06
N LEU A 64 6.89 9.25 1.60
CA LEU A 64 6.20 10.38 0.97
C LEU A 64 6.04 11.59 1.92
N ILE A 65 5.65 11.34 3.19
CA ILE A 65 5.53 12.40 4.20
C ILE A 65 6.88 13.12 4.40
N ARG A 66 7.97 12.36 4.55
CA ARG A 66 9.32 12.90 4.77
C ARG A 66 9.81 13.67 3.56
N LEU A 67 9.70 13.10 2.36
CA LEU A 67 10.20 13.69 1.11
C LEU A 67 9.53 15.03 0.79
N ASN A 68 8.23 15.14 1.10
CA ASN A 68 7.44 16.34 0.77
C ASN A 68 7.28 17.31 1.96
N GLY A 69 7.84 16.98 3.13
CA GLY A 69 7.71 17.81 4.33
C GLY A 69 6.26 17.98 4.80
N TRP A 70 5.40 16.97 4.61
CA TRP A 70 3.98 17.01 4.99
C TRP A 70 3.79 16.83 6.49
N SER A 71 4.29 17.77 7.28
CA SER A 71 4.29 17.70 8.74
C SER A 71 2.90 17.66 9.36
N HIS A 72 1.84 18.00 8.62
CA HIS A 72 0.44 17.99 9.05
C HIS A 72 -0.22 16.61 8.98
N LEU A 73 0.41 15.62 8.33
CA LEU A 73 -0.13 14.27 8.18
C LEU A 73 0.23 13.40 9.40
N ASP A 74 -0.80 12.79 9.98
CA ASP A 74 -0.70 11.88 11.12
C ASP A 74 -1.06 10.46 10.67
N LEU A 75 -0.13 9.52 10.75
CA LEU A 75 -0.34 8.17 10.24
C LEU A 75 -0.70 7.21 11.38
N LYS A 76 -1.85 6.55 11.22
CA LYS A 76 -2.22 5.36 11.99
C LYS A 76 -2.31 4.16 11.06
N CYS A 77 -1.37 3.23 11.19
CA CYS A 77 -1.46 1.92 10.56
C CYS A 77 -2.15 0.92 11.47
N LEU A 78 -3.10 0.18 10.90
CA LEU A 78 -3.68 -1.03 11.49
C LEU A 78 -2.78 -2.26 11.21
N PRO A 79 -2.88 -3.34 12.01
CA PRO A 79 -2.12 -4.57 11.77
C PRO A 79 -2.28 -5.10 10.34
N ALA A 80 -1.18 -5.35 9.64
CA ALA A 80 -1.26 -5.81 8.25
C ALA A 80 -1.92 -7.19 8.14
N GLN A 81 -1.81 -8.05 9.17
CA GLN A 81 -2.44 -9.38 9.21
C GLN A 81 -3.98 -9.37 9.07
N LEU A 82 -4.64 -8.21 9.20
CA LEU A 82 -6.06 -8.09 8.86
C LEU A 82 -6.36 -8.51 7.41
N HIS A 83 -5.39 -8.48 6.50
CA HIS A 83 -5.56 -8.99 5.13
C HIS A 83 -5.75 -10.51 5.05
N LEU A 84 -5.44 -11.26 6.11
CA LEU A 84 -5.78 -12.68 6.20
C LEU A 84 -7.28 -12.89 6.49
N ARG A 85 -7.97 -11.86 6.97
CA ARG A 85 -9.40 -11.82 7.34
C ARG A 85 -10.01 -10.47 6.93
N PRO A 86 -10.08 -10.17 5.63
CA PRO A 86 -10.44 -8.83 5.13
C PRO A 86 -11.82 -8.36 5.59
N GLU A 87 -12.73 -9.27 5.94
CA GLU A 87 -14.03 -8.94 6.52
C GLU A 87 -13.94 -8.18 7.85
N LEU A 88 -12.80 -8.20 8.54
CA LEU A 88 -12.56 -7.46 9.79
C LEU A 88 -12.05 -6.02 9.56
N ILE A 89 -11.60 -5.70 8.34
CA ILE A 89 -11.03 -4.39 8.01
C ILE A 89 -12.04 -3.25 8.24
N PRO A 90 -13.32 -3.33 7.80
CA PRO A 90 -14.27 -2.22 7.98
C PRO A 90 -14.47 -1.82 9.44
N ASP A 91 -14.64 -2.80 10.33
CA ASP A 91 -14.85 -2.54 11.77
C ASP A 91 -13.58 -1.99 12.44
N ALA A 92 -12.41 -2.46 12.02
CA ALA A 92 -11.13 -1.93 12.52
C ALA A 92 -10.90 -0.48 12.07
N VAL A 93 -11.24 -0.15 10.82
CA VAL A 93 -11.16 1.22 10.29
C VAL A 93 -12.18 2.12 11.00
N GLU A 94 -13.43 1.69 11.16
CA GLU A 94 -14.45 2.47 11.88
C GLU A 94 -14.01 2.80 13.30
N ALA A 95 -13.45 1.84 14.03
CA ALA A 95 -12.94 2.06 15.37
C ALA A 95 -11.86 3.15 15.43
N GLU A 96 -10.95 3.18 14.45
CA GLU A 96 -9.93 4.23 14.36
C GLU A 96 -10.50 5.58 13.92
N VAL A 97 -11.47 5.60 13.01
CA VAL A 97 -12.19 6.83 12.65
C VAL A 97 -12.85 7.43 13.89
N ALA A 98 -13.58 6.62 14.67
CA ALA A 98 -14.22 7.07 15.91
C ALA A 98 -13.21 7.64 16.92
N ARG A 99 -12.02 7.02 17.06
CA ARG A 99 -10.94 7.50 17.93
C ARG A 99 -10.28 8.80 17.45
N ALA A 100 -10.31 9.07 16.15
CA ALA A 100 -9.73 10.25 15.53
C ALA A 100 -10.71 11.44 15.45
N ARG A 101 -12.02 11.17 15.44
CA ARG A 101 -13.03 12.24 15.38
C ARG A 101 -12.87 13.26 16.51
N GLY A 102 -12.96 14.54 16.14
CA GLY A 102 -12.81 15.65 17.07
C GLY A 102 -11.37 15.95 17.50
N ARG A 103 -10.37 15.17 17.06
CA ARG A 103 -8.95 15.37 17.34
C ARG A 103 -8.13 15.77 16.11
N PHE A 104 -8.71 15.62 14.93
CA PHE A 104 -8.12 15.92 13.63
C PHE A 104 -9.14 16.68 12.79
N ASP A 105 -8.66 17.57 11.94
CA ASP A 105 -9.47 18.40 11.05
C ASP A 105 -10.03 17.59 9.89
N ALA A 106 -9.27 16.60 9.42
CA ALA A 106 -9.71 15.63 8.42
C ALA A 106 -9.24 14.21 8.75
N ILE A 107 -9.98 13.23 8.23
CA ILE A 107 -9.64 11.81 8.32
C ILE A 107 -9.72 11.24 6.90
N LYS A 108 -8.65 10.59 6.45
CA LYS A 108 -8.59 9.87 5.19
C LYS A 108 -8.23 8.40 5.41
N VAL A 109 -8.97 7.52 4.75
CA VAL A 109 -8.73 6.08 4.77
C VAL A 109 -7.85 5.72 3.58
N VAL A 110 -6.62 5.31 3.88
CA VAL A 110 -5.60 4.86 2.91
C VAL A 110 -5.63 3.32 2.85
N TYR A 111 -6.82 2.80 2.60
CA TYR A 111 -7.09 1.43 2.24
C TYR A 111 -7.88 1.46 0.93
N ALA A 112 -7.50 0.61 -0.02
CA ALA A 112 -8.38 0.29 -1.14
C ALA A 112 -9.37 -0.82 -0.72
N ASP A 113 -10.13 -1.42 -1.64
CA ASP A 113 -11.06 -2.49 -1.25
C ASP A 113 -10.35 -3.70 -0.62
N CYS A 114 -9.22 -4.12 -1.18
CA CYS A 114 -8.28 -5.09 -0.58
C CYS A 114 -8.98 -6.38 -0.08
N GLY A 115 -10.04 -6.82 -0.78
CA GLY A 115 -10.80 -8.04 -0.49
C GLY A 115 -12.04 -7.86 0.38
N THR A 116 -12.44 -6.62 0.71
CA THR A 116 -13.67 -6.39 1.49
C THR A 116 -14.96 -6.49 0.69
N GLY A 117 -14.89 -6.56 -0.65
CA GLY A 117 -16.08 -6.72 -1.50
C GLY A 117 -17.00 -5.50 -1.48
N GLY A 118 -16.44 -4.30 -1.31
CA GLY A 118 -17.14 -3.02 -1.23
C GLY A 118 -17.63 -2.64 0.16
N LEU A 119 -17.48 -3.51 1.17
CA LEU A 119 -17.93 -3.24 2.53
C LEU A 119 -17.20 -2.05 3.15
N LEU A 120 -15.89 -1.92 2.94
CA LEU A 120 -15.12 -0.80 3.46
C LEU A 120 -15.53 0.53 2.82
N ALA A 121 -15.76 0.55 1.50
CA ALA A 121 -16.20 1.75 0.80
C ALA A 121 -17.56 2.23 1.33
N LYS A 122 -18.51 1.31 1.50
CA LYS A 122 -19.81 1.60 2.12
C LYS A 122 -19.66 2.16 3.53
N ARG A 123 -18.81 1.54 4.36
CA ARG A 123 -18.54 2.00 5.73
C ARG A 123 -17.94 3.41 5.74
N CYS A 124 -16.99 3.72 4.86
CA CYS A 124 -16.39 5.05 4.76
C CYS A 124 -17.42 6.10 4.34
N GLN A 125 -18.33 5.75 3.42
CA GLN A 125 -19.44 6.62 3.01
C GLN A 125 -20.40 6.93 4.18
N GLU A 126 -20.80 5.90 4.95
CA GLU A 126 -21.65 6.06 6.14
C GLU A 126 -20.97 6.92 7.22
N LEU A 127 -19.65 6.78 7.37
CA LEU A 127 -18.83 7.61 8.25
C LEU A 127 -18.53 9.00 7.66
N GLY A 128 -18.84 9.27 6.38
CA GLY A 128 -18.51 10.55 5.74
C GLY A 128 -17.00 10.86 5.73
N VAL A 129 -16.16 9.83 5.59
CA VAL A 129 -14.70 9.98 5.44
C VAL A 129 -14.27 9.60 4.03
N GLU A 130 -13.25 10.27 3.51
CA GLU A 130 -12.70 9.98 2.18
C GLU A 130 -11.82 8.72 2.22
N MET A 131 -11.98 7.83 1.25
CA MET A 131 -11.20 6.61 1.08
C MET A 131 -10.47 6.65 -0.26
N ILE A 132 -9.20 6.23 -0.29
CA ILE A 132 -8.44 6.13 -1.55
C ILE A 132 -9.11 5.11 -2.49
N PRO A 133 -9.29 5.43 -3.79
CA PRO A 133 -9.89 4.49 -4.73
C PRO A 133 -8.94 3.35 -5.08
N GLY A 134 -9.52 2.20 -5.44
CA GLY A 134 -8.81 1.08 -6.05
C GLY A 134 -9.37 -0.28 -5.64
N PRO A 135 -9.25 -1.31 -6.50
CA PRO A 135 -9.62 -2.68 -6.15
C PRO A 135 -8.68 -3.28 -5.09
N HIS A 136 -7.40 -2.92 -5.13
CA HIS A 136 -6.40 -3.39 -4.19
C HIS A 136 -5.39 -2.31 -3.86
N CYS A 137 -4.80 -2.42 -2.68
CA CYS A 137 -3.84 -1.46 -2.17
C CYS A 137 -2.59 -1.42 -3.09
N TYR A 138 -2.23 -2.56 -3.71
CA TYR A 138 -1.13 -2.58 -4.68
C TYR A 138 -1.48 -1.92 -6.03
N SER A 139 -2.76 -1.84 -6.40
CA SER A 139 -3.17 -1.34 -7.73
C SER A 139 -2.94 0.17 -7.87
N PHE A 140 -3.05 0.93 -6.78
CA PHE A 140 -2.76 2.36 -6.83
C PHE A 140 -1.26 2.66 -6.99
N PHE A 141 -0.34 1.73 -6.67
CA PHE A 141 1.08 1.94 -6.95
C PHE A 141 1.37 1.90 -8.46
N ASP A 142 0.72 0.97 -9.15
CA ASP A 142 0.81 0.83 -10.61
C ASP A 142 -0.07 1.86 -11.37
N GLY A 143 -0.91 2.59 -10.62
CA GLY A 143 -1.96 3.47 -11.13
C GLY A 143 -3.24 2.68 -11.43
N ASN A 144 -4.35 3.08 -10.83
CA ASN A 144 -5.63 2.36 -10.93
C ASN A 144 -6.13 2.25 -12.38
N GLU A 145 -5.95 3.30 -13.19
CA GLU A 145 -6.34 3.30 -14.61
C GLU A 145 -5.48 2.32 -15.42
N THR A 146 -4.16 2.34 -15.22
CA THR A 146 -3.22 1.43 -15.90
C THR A 146 -3.48 -0.02 -15.50
N PHE A 147 -3.75 -0.27 -14.22
CA PHE A 147 -4.12 -1.59 -13.71
C PHE A 147 -5.42 -2.08 -14.38
N ALA A 148 -6.46 -1.25 -14.41
CA ALA A 148 -7.74 -1.59 -15.03
C ALA A 148 -7.61 -1.84 -16.55
N ALA A 149 -6.76 -1.09 -17.25
CA ALA A 149 -6.54 -1.23 -18.70
C ALA A 149 -5.94 -2.60 -19.09
N ARG A 150 -5.21 -3.26 -18.19
CA ARG A 150 -4.66 -4.61 -18.43
C ARG A 150 -5.75 -5.68 -18.34
N GLY A 151 -6.74 -5.49 -17.46
CA GLY A 151 -7.92 -6.33 -17.33
C GLY A 151 -7.59 -7.83 -17.35
N ASP A 152 -8.24 -8.55 -18.25
CA ASP A 152 -8.12 -10.01 -18.36
C ASP A 152 -6.71 -10.50 -18.74
N ALA A 153 -5.87 -9.64 -19.34
CA ALA A 153 -4.51 -10.03 -19.73
C ALA A 153 -3.63 -10.41 -18.54
N GLU A 154 -3.89 -9.84 -17.35
CA GLU A 154 -3.15 -10.15 -16.12
C GLU A 154 -3.98 -10.97 -15.11
N MET A 155 -5.10 -11.59 -15.55
CA MET A 155 -5.94 -12.44 -14.68
C MET A 155 -5.18 -13.65 -14.09
N THR A 156 -4.11 -14.08 -14.76
CA THR A 156 -3.24 -15.19 -14.30
C THR A 156 -1.98 -14.70 -13.58
N CYS A 157 -1.91 -13.41 -13.23
CA CYS A 157 -0.79 -12.82 -12.51
C CYS A 157 -1.04 -12.80 -11.00
N PHE A 158 0.03 -13.07 -10.24
CA PHE A 158 0.06 -12.94 -8.80
C PHE A 158 0.94 -11.76 -8.41
N TYR A 159 0.37 -10.72 -7.80
CA TYR A 159 1.09 -9.49 -7.52
C TYR A 159 1.73 -9.49 -6.13
N LEU A 160 2.99 -9.06 -6.05
CA LEU A 160 3.65 -8.73 -4.80
C LEU A 160 4.14 -7.28 -4.82
N THR A 161 3.88 -6.55 -3.74
CA THR A 161 4.60 -5.30 -3.41
C THR A 161 5.86 -5.60 -2.63
N ASP A 162 6.72 -4.60 -2.41
CA ASP A 162 7.93 -4.74 -1.61
C ASP A 162 7.66 -5.25 -0.19
N PHE A 163 6.55 -4.83 0.43
CA PHE A 163 6.12 -5.36 1.72
C PHE A 163 5.84 -6.87 1.66
N LEU A 164 5.07 -7.33 0.65
CA LEU A 164 4.76 -8.75 0.51
C LEU A 164 5.98 -9.57 0.11
N VAL A 165 6.95 -9.00 -0.61
CA VAL A 165 8.25 -9.65 -0.86
C VAL A 165 9.00 -9.86 0.45
N ARG A 166 9.06 -8.83 1.31
CA ARG A 166 9.70 -8.94 2.65
C ARG A 166 8.97 -9.93 3.56
N GLN A 167 7.64 -9.96 3.49
CA GLN A 167 6.76 -10.74 4.36
C GLN A 167 6.12 -11.95 3.66
N PHE A 168 6.77 -12.48 2.62
CA PHE A 168 6.21 -13.55 1.78
C PHE A 168 5.83 -14.78 2.60
N ASP A 169 6.68 -15.17 3.56
CA ASP A 169 6.39 -16.31 4.42
C ASP A 169 5.21 -16.07 5.37
N ALA A 170 5.06 -14.84 5.86
CA ALA A 170 4.02 -14.47 6.82
C ALA A 170 2.64 -14.30 6.18
N PHE A 171 2.58 -13.89 4.90
CA PHE A 171 1.31 -13.58 4.22
C PHE A 171 0.92 -14.59 3.14
N VAL A 172 1.87 -15.26 2.52
CA VAL A 172 1.61 -16.22 1.43
C VAL A 172 1.92 -17.63 1.90
N TRP A 173 3.18 -17.91 2.27
CA TRP A 173 3.63 -19.29 2.44
C TRP A 173 2.95 -20.02 3.61
N LYS A 174 3.05 -19.48 4.83
CA LYS A 174 2.51 -20.12 6.04
C LYS A 174 0.97 -20.07 6.13
N PRO A 175 0.30 -18.94 5.82
CA PRO A 175 -1.16 -18.89 5.87
C PRO A 175 -1.83 -19.85 4.90
N MET A 176 -1.21 -20.10 3.74
CA MET A 176 -1.70 -21.08 2.77
C MET A 176 -1.30 -22.53 3.10
N GLY A 177 -0.54 -22.74 4.20
CA GLY A 177 -0.12 -24.06 4.65
C GLY A 177 0.95 -24.72 3.78
N LEU A 178 1.64 -23.97 2.92
CA LEU A 178 2.65 -24.49 2.00
C LEU A 178 3.92 -24.96 2.70
N ASP A 179 4.18 -24.46 3.92
CA ASP A 179 5.24 -24.92 4.80
C ASP A 179 5.01 -26.36 5.30
N ARG A 180 3.75 -26.76 5.48
CA ARG A 180 3.36 -28.09 6.00
C ARG A 180 2.89 -29.03 4.90
N HIS A 181 2.34 -28.49 3.82
CA HIS A 181 1.72 -29.24 2.73
C HIS A 181 2.15 -28.69 1.37
N PRO A 182 3.40 -28.97 0.92
CA PRO A 182 3.92 -28.44 -0.34
C PRO A 182 3.09 -28.80 -1.57
N GLN A 183 2.36 -29.92 -1.53
CA GLN A 183 1.45 -30.35 -2.59
C GLN A 183 0.27 -29.38 -2.84
N LEU A 184 -0.05 -28.51 -1.88
CA LEU A 184 -1.08 -27.48 -2.06
C LEU A 184 -0.64 -26.40 -3.06
N ARG A 185 0.66 -26.27 -3.35
CA ARG A 185 1.18 -25.28 -4.28
C ARG A 185 0.48 -25.37 -5.63
N ASP A 186 0.45 -26.54 -6.25
CA ASP A 186 -0.12 -26.71 -7.59
C ASP A 186 -1.64 -26.51 -7.60
N MET A 187 -2.31 -26.84 -6.49
CA MET A 187 -3.74 -26.60 -6.33
C MET A 187 -4.07 -25.10 -6.22
N LEU A 188 -3.27 -24.34 -5.46
CA LEU A 188 -3.51 -22.91 -5.21
C LEU A 188 -2.98 -22.03 -6.35
N PHE A 189 -1.83 -22.39 -6.92
CA PHE A 189 -1.09 -21.57 -7.87
C PHE A 189 -1.12 -22.11 -9.31
N GLY A 190 -1.72 -23.27 -9.58
CA GLY A 190 -1.69 -23.92 -10.90
C GLY A 190 -2.37 -23.15 -12.04
N ASN A 191 -3.20 -22.15 -11.73
CA ASN A 191 -3.82 -21.25 -12.71
C ASN A 191 -3.08 -19.92 -12.86
N TYR A 192 -2.06 -19.67 -12.04
CA TYR A 192 -1.19 -18.50 -12.17
C TYR A 192 -0.01 -18.86 -13.07
N THR A 193 0.42 -17.89 -13.88
CA THR A 193 1.55 -18.05 -14.80
C THR A 193 2.75 -17.21 -14.39
N THR A 194 2.48 -16.04 -13.79
CA THR A 194 3.50 -15.02 -13.55
C THR A 194 3.30 -14.40 -12.17
N LEU A 195 4.40 -14.27 -11.42
CA LEU A 195 4.49 -13.38 -10.28
C LEU A 195 4.98 -12.02 -10.75
N VAL A 196 4.17 -11.00 -10.56
CA VAL A 196 4.52 -9.61 -10.89
C VAL A 196 4.95 -8.92 -9.60
N HIS A 197 6.24 -8.61 -9.49
CA HIS A 197 6.78 -7.78 -8.42
C HIS A 197 6.63 -6.31 -8.79
N LEU A 198 5.68 -5.64 -8.14
CA LEU A 198 5.50 -4.19 -8.19
C LEU A 198 6.50 -3.57 -7.21
N ALA A 199 7.63 -3.08 -7.72
CA ALA A 199 8.70 -2.52 -6.92
C ALA A 199 8.46 -1.03 -6.64
N GLN A 200 8.37 -0.65 -5.36
CA GLN A 200 8.20 0.73 -4.93
C GLN A 200 9.55 1.47 -4.88
N VAL A 201 10.65 0.74 -4.67
CA VAL A 201 12.01 1.27 -4.64
C VAL A 201 12.97 0.44 -5.49
N GLU A 202 14.11 1.03 -5.85
CA GLU A 202 15.22 0.31 -6.46
C GLU A 202 16.05 -0.40 -5.38
N ASP A 203 15.76 -1.68 -5.11
CA ASP A 203 16.49 -2.51 -4.16
C ASP A 203 16.76 -3.91 -4.74
N PRO A 204 18.01 -4.18 -5.19
CA PRO A 204 18.39 -5.48 -5.74
C PRO A 204 18.20 -6.66 -4.76
N ALA A 205 18.14 -6.43 -3.45
CA ALA A 205 17.86 -7.48 -2.49
C ALA A 205 16.37 -7.87 -2.47
N LEU A 206 15.46 -6.93 -2.74
CA LEU A 206 14.04 -7.24 -2.92
C LEU A 206 13.81 -7.99 -4.23
N ASP A 207 14.48 -7.56 -5.30
CA ASP A 207 14.37 -8.23 -6.60
C ASP A 207 14.74 -9.71 -6.50
N ARG A 208 15.87 -10.03 -5.82
CA ARG A 208 16.26 -11.43 -5.57
C ARG A 208 15.24 -12.20 -4.73
N LYS A 209 14.68 -11.59 -3.69
CA LYS A 209 13.64 -12.24 -2.86
C LYS A 209 12.35 -12.48 -3.65
N ALA A 210 11.98 -11.59 -4.56
CA ALA A 210 10.83 -11.76 -5.43
C ALA A 210 11.05 -12.90 -6.45
N GLU A 211 12.26 -12.99 -7.01
CA GLU A 211 12.66 -14.12 -7.85
C GLU A 211 12.60 -15.46 -7.10
N GLU A 212 13.11 -15.50 -5.86
CA GLU A 212 13.01 -16.67 -4.99
C GLU A 212 11.56 -17.05 -4.68
N ALA A 213 10.69 -16.07 -4.40
CA ALA A 213 9.27 -16.28 -4.18
C ALA A 213 8.58 -16.86 -5.43
N ALA A 214 8.87 -16.31 -6.62
CA ALA A 214 8.35 -16.81 -7.89
C ALA A 214 8.80 -18.26 -8.14
N ALA A 215 10.08 -18.56 -7.93
CA ALA A 215 10.63 -19.90 -8.07
C ALA A 215 9.98 -20.91 -7.10
N ARG A 216 9.73 -20.52 -5.85
CA ARG A 216 9.04 -21.35 -4.85
C ARG A 216 7.60 -21.67 -5.26
N LEU A 217 6.91 -20.71 -5.87
CA LEU A 217 5.54 -20.88 -6.37
C LEU A 217 5.50 -21.59 -7.74
N GLY A 218 6.62 -21.69 -8.45
CA GLY A 218 6.67 -22.26 -9.80
C GLY A 218 6.15 -21.32 -10.88
N LEU A 219 6.28 -20.00 -10.67
CA LEU A 219 5.79 -18.95 -11.56
C LEU A 219 6.94 -18.25 -12.29
N ALA A 220 6.67 -17.70 -13.48
CA ALA A 220 7.59 -16.77 -14.11
C ALA A 220 7.71 -15.49 -13.25
N HIS A 221 8.89 -14.90 -13.19
CA HIS A 221 9.08 -13.62 -12.49
C HIS A 221 9.04 -12.45 -13.46
N GLN A 222 8.28 -11.41 -13.13
CA GLN A 222 8.30 -10.14 -13.82
C GLN A 222 8.42 -9.00 -12.81
N ARG A 223 9.51 -8.24 -12.89
CA ARG A 223 9.64 -6.99 -12.14
C ARG A 223 8.97 -5.83 -12.89
N ARG A 224 8.29 -4.96 -12.15
CA ARG A 224 7.73 -3.70 -12.62
C ARG A 224 8.02 -2.62 -11.59
N PHE A 225 8.85 -1.65 -11.92
CA PHE A 225 9.03 -0.47 -11.07
C PHE A 225 7.77 0.42 -11.14
N THR A 226 7.19 0.73 -9.99
CA THR A 226 5.96 1.54 -9.87
C THR A 226 6.17 2.84 -9.13
N GLY A 227 7.18 2.93 -8.26
CA GLY A 227 7.24 4.00 -7.27
C GLY A 227 5.97 4.00 -6.41
N TYR A 228 5.37 5.16 -6.20
CA TYR A 228 4.21 5.32 -5.32
C TYR A 228 2.86 5.56 -6.04
N GLY A 229 2.85 5.74 -7.37
CA GLY A 229 1.62 5.89 -8.17
C GLY A 229 0.60 6.88 -7.59
N ASP A 230 -0.68 6.50 -7.61
CA ASP A 230 -1.80 7.32 -7.15
C ASP A 230 -1.74 7.60 -5.63
N LEU A 231 -0.97 6.83 -4.85
CA LEU A 231 -0.79 7.09 -3.42
C LEU A 231 -0.20 8.49 -3.19
N ALA A 232 0.81 8.87 -3.98
CA ALA A 232 1.46 10.17 -3.85
C ALA A 232 0.47 11.32 -4.09
N ALA A 233 -0.34 11.22 -5.15
CA ALA A 233 -1.35 12.22 -5.48
C ALA A 233 -2.45 12.30 -4.40
N PHE A 234 -2.92 11.15 -3.90
CA PHE A 234 -3.96 11.11 -2.86
C PHE A 234 -3.48 11.77 -1.56
N LEU A 235 -2.24 11.51 -1.14
CA LEU A 235 -1.66 12.11 0.06
C LEU A 235 -1.35 13.61 -0.12
N ALA A 236 -0.92 14.03 -1.31
CA ALA A 236 -0.72 15.45 -1.60
C ALA A 236 -2.02 16.27 -1.50
N ALA A 237 -3.16 15.64 -1.78
CA ALA A 237 -4.49 16.23 -1.63
C ALA A 237 -5.04 16.16 -0.19
N ALA A 238 -4.32 15.56 0.76
CA ALA A 238 -4.70 15.50 2.16
C ALA A 238 -4.27 16.79 2.86
N ARG A 239 -5.19 17.76 2.93
CA ARG A 239 -5.01 19.04 3.65
C ARG A 239 -5.65 18.95 5.02
#